data_AF-F6SJH8-F1
#
_entry.id   AF-F6SJH8-F1
#
_cell.length_a   1.000
_cell.length_b   1.000
_cell.length_c   1.000
_cell.angle_alpha   90.00
_cell.angle_beta   90.00
_cell.angle_gamma   90.00
#
_symmetry.space_group_name_H-M   'P 1'
#
loop_
_entity.id
_entity.type
_entity.pdbx_description
1 polymer ?
#
loop_
_entity_poly.entity_id
_entity_poly.type
_entity_poly.pdbx_seq_one_letter_code
_entity_poly.pdbx_strand_id
1 'polypeptide(L)'
;MLEFSQLCTADQDLMCLKLHPLQDQLNKDELLEALVEEFVFRACEVGVDVNRAITHPHTATVVQFVCGLGPRKAAHLLKVLKQKNGRLENRSNLVTVCKMGPKIFINCAGFIKIDTKSIMEDSTDAYIEILDGLRVHPETYEWARKMAVDALEYDESAEDANPSSALVEILESPERLKDLDLDAFAEELERQGYGNKGITLYDIRNELNSQYKDFRTPYRSSTAEEKFEMVTKETLSNFKEGKMITCRVTGIAHRRPKSEQLDQAEPHKDEETGMWNCSFCKTGGFAELSEVWAHLDNGECLGRAVGVKVRLEGGITGFIPTDKLSDKPVSNPEERVHIGMTIHCRITKIDIERFQVDLTCRGSDLRDDAGSWKQQLDTYYGFEQETLDKKKLEDSNKKSNRTTYIKRVIAHPSFHNIDFKSAEKRMQDMDQGDAIIRPSSKGSDHLTAT
;
A
#
# COMPACT_ATOMS: atom_id res chain seq x y z
N MET A 1 17.04 0.43 3.60
CA MET A 1 18.08 1.46 3.70
C MET A 1 19.09 1.36 2.55
N LEU A 2 19.78 0.23 2.35
CA LEU A 2 20.71 0.06 1.22
C LEU A 2 20.08 0.36 -0.15
N GLU A 3 18.94 -0.25 -0.45
CA GLU A 3 18.21 -0.02 -1.71
C GLU A 3 17.85 1.46 -1.92
N PHE A 4 17.23 2.11 -0.92
CA PHE A 4 16.86 3.52 -1.01
C PHE A 4 18.07 4.45 -1.14
N SER A 5 19.19 4.13 -0.49
CA SER A 5 20.40 4.96 -0.55
C SER A 5 21.01 5.04 -1.96
N GLN A 6 20.73 4.05 -2.82
CA GLN A 6 21.20 4.04 -4.21
C GLN A 6 20.45 5.05 -5.08
N LEU A 7 19.23 5.44 -4.67
CA LEU A 7 18.42 6.46 -5.34
C LEU A 7 18.84 7.88 -4.95
N CYS A 8 19.74 8.03 -3.98
CA CYS A 8 20.31 9.31 -3.57
C CYS A 8 21.45 9.72 -4.52
N THR A 9 21.11 9.91 -5.79
CA THR A 9 21.99 10.34 -6.87
C THR A 9 21.88 11.85 -7.11
N ALA A 10 22.73 12.39 -7.99
CA ALA A 10 22.61 13.78 -8.44
C ALA A 10 21.30 14.03 -9.20
N ASP A 11 20.70 12.99 -9.78
CA ASP A 11 19.46 13.03 -10.54
C ASP A 11 18.21 13.02 -9.65
N GLN A 12 18.38 12.90 -8.32
CA GLN A 12 17.32 12.94 -7.32
C GLN A 12 16.21 11.89 -7.53
N ASP A 13 16.58 10.68 -7.98
CA ASP A 13 15.63 9.57 -8.23
C ASP A 13 14.75 9.24 -7.01
N LEU A 14 15.28 9.48 -5.80
CA LEU A 14 14.54 9.35 -4.54
C LEU A 14 13.22 10.16 -4.54
N MET A 15 13.22 11.35 -5.13
CA MET A 15 12.05 12.25 -5.16
C MET A 15 10.94 11.76 -6.08
N CYS A 16 11.24 10.80 -6.97
CA CYS A 16 10.25 10.15 -7.82
C CYS A 16 9.42 9.11 -7.05
N LEU A 17 9.86 8.69 -5.86
CA LEU A 17 9.09 7.80 -5.01
C LEU A 17 7.93 8.57 -4.35
N LYS A 18 6.72 8.01 -4.45
CA LYS A 18 5.54 8.50 -3.73
C LYS A 18 5.52 7.90 -2.34
N LEU A 19 6.22 8.54 -1.40
CA LEU A 19 6.28 8.18 0.01
C LEU A 19 5.01 8.60 0.75
N HIS A 20 4.38 9.71 0.35
CA HIS A 20 3.16 10.20 0.97
C HIS A 20 2.22 10.89 -0.05
N PRO A 21 0.89 10.74 0.04
CA PRO A 21 -0.06 11.37 -0.90
C PRO A 21 0.05 12.90 -0.97
N LEU A 22 0.46 13.54 0.12
CA LEU A 22 0.61 15.00 0.20
C LEU A 22 2.05 15.48 0.01
N GLN A 23 2.99 14.61 -0.38
CA GLN A 23 4.40 15.00 -0.51
C GLN A 23 4.62 16.14 -1.51
N ASP A 24 3.80 16.19 -2.57
CA ASP A 24 3.94 17.20 -3.63
C ASP A 24 3.48 18.60 -3.17
N GLN A 25 2.87 18.70 -1.98
CA GLN A 25 2.47 19.96 -1.36
C GLN A 25 3.62 20.61 -0.56
N LEU A 26 4.73 19.88 -0.35
CA LEU A 26 5.89 20.36 0.39
C LEU A 26 6.90 21.02 -0.54
N ASN A 27 7.70 21.94 0.02
CA ASN A 27 8.88 22.42 -0.68
C ASN A 27 9.86 21.26 -0.89
N LYS A 28 10.41 21.15 -2.11
CA LYS A 28 11.32 20.07 -2.48
C LYS A 28 12.60 20.07 -1.65
N ASP A 29 13.13 21.25 -1.33
CA ASP A 29 14.38 21.37 -0.57
C ASP A 29 14.20 20.91 0.87
N GLU A 30 13.10 21.31 1.52
CA GLU A 30 12.75 20.88 2.88
C GLU A 30 12.48 19.37 2.95
N LEU A 31 11.79 18.82 1.95
CA LEU A 31 11.56 17.38 1.86
C LEU A 31 12.87 16.62 1.69
N LEU A 32 13.78 17.10 0.83
CA LEU A 32 15.08 16.46 0.62
C LEU A 32 15.93 16.50 1.90
N GLU A 33 15.96 17.63 2.60
CA GLU A 33 16.68 17.78 3.87
C GLU A 33 16.17 16.77 4.91
N ALA A 34 14.86 16.69 5.09
CA ALA A 34 14.24 15.73 6.02
C ALA A 34 14.55 14.27 5.64
N LEU A 35 14.53 13.93 4.34
CA LEU A 35 14.87 12.59 3.88
C LEU A 35 16.35 12.26 4.15
N VAL A 36 17.26 13.19 3.87
CA VAL A 36 18.69 13.03 4.12
C VAL A 36 18.97 12.88 5.62
N GLU A 37 18.29 13.65 6.46
CA GLU A 37 18.38 13.52 7.92
C GLU A 37 18.00 12.11 8.39
N GLU A 38 16.89 11.56 7.88
CA GLU A 38 16.47 10.18 8.18
C GLU A 38 17.52 9.15 7.69
N PHE A 39 18.14 9.36 6.52
CA PHE A 39 19.24 8.50 6.07
C PHE A 39 20.45 8.56 7.00
N VAL A 40 20.82 9.75 7.48
CA VAL A 40 21.93 9.94 8.42
C VAL A 40 21.61 9.24 9.74
N PHE A 41 20.40 9.44 10.27
CA PHE A 41 19.95 8.80 11.51
C PHE A 41 20.02 7.27 11.39
N ARG A 42 19.44 6.69 10.33
CA ARG A 42 19.45 5.23 10.12
C ARG A 42 20.82 4.67 9.79
N ALA A 43 21.68 5.41 9.09
CA ALA A 43 23.04 4.97 8.80
C ALA A 43 23.89 4.95 10.08
N CYS A 44 23.82 5.99 10.91
CA CYS A 44 24.52 6.09 12.18
C CYS A 44 23.93 5.10 13.22
N GLU A 45 22.60 4.84 13.21
CA GLU A 45 21.94 3.82 14.05
C GLU A 45 22.29 2.38 13.68
N VAL A 46 22.60 2.06 12.42
CA VAL A 46 22.97 0.69 12.03
C VAL A 46 24.48 0.47 12.09
N GLY A 47 25.26 1.52 11.82
CA GLY A 47 26.68 1.42 11.55
C GLY A 47 26.97 1.01 10.11
N VAL A 48 28.11 1.47 9.60
CA VAL A 48 28.52 1.25 8.21
C VAL A 48 29.84 0.50 8.18
N ASP A 49 29.83 -0.68 7.57
CA ASP A 49 31.05 -1.44 7.30
C ASP A 49 31.68 -0.95 5.99
N VAL A 50 32.82 -0.26 6.13
CA VAL A 50 33.56 0.33 5.01
C VAL A 50 34.24 -0.76 4.16
N ASN A 51 34.69 -1.86 4.77
CA ASN A 51 35.28 -2.97 4.04
C ASN A 51 34.24 -3.64 3.15
N ARG A 52 33.03 -3.86 3.68
CA ARG A 52 31.91 -4.36 2.90
C ARG A 52 31.55 -3.41 1.75
N ALA A 53 31.56 -2.10 1.99
CA ALA A 53 31.33 -1.06 0.96
C ALA A 53 32.39 -1.04 -0.16
N ILE A 54 33.63 -1.44 0.13
CA ILE A 54 34.67 -1.57 -0.89
C ILE A 54 34.43 -2.79 -1.77
N THR A 55 34.16 -3.94 -1.14
CA THR A 55 33.93 -5.22 -1.82
C THR A 55 32.62 -5.25 -2.60
N HIS A 56 31.57 -4.62 -2.06
CA HIS A 56 30.23 -4.62 -2.62
C HIS A 56 29.81 -3.19 -3.01
N PRO A 57 29.90 -2.83 -4.31
CA PRO A 57 29.58 -1.47 -4.76
C PRO A 57 28.16 -1.01 -4.39
N HIS A 58 27.20 -1.93 -4.30
CA HIS A 58 25.81 -1.64 -3.95
C HIS A 58 25.61 -1.16 -2.50
N THR A 59 26.61 -1.32 -1.61
CA THR A 59 26.55 -0.81 -0.23
C THR A 59 27.37 0.46 -0.02
N ALA A 60 28.16 0.88 -1.02
CA ALA A 60 29.04 2.03 -0.95
C ALA A 60 28.29 3.37 -0.79
N THR A 61 27.07 3.46 -1.31
CA THR A 61 26.24 4.66 -1.29
C THR A 61 25.86 5.09 0.11
N VAL A 62 25.81 4.18 1.09
CA VAL A 62 25.46 4.50 2.48
C VAL A 62 26.57 5.26 3.19
N VAL A 63 27.82 5.11 2.76
CA VAL A 63 28.98 5.76 3.40
C VAL A 63 28.86 7.29 3.41
N GLN A 64 28.14 7.88 2.45
CA GLN A 64 27.91 9.32 2.40
C GLN A 64 27.03 9.85 3.53
N PHE A 65 26.22 9.00 4.16
CA PHE A 65 25.30 9.35 5.25
C PHE A 65 25.92 9.12 6.64
N VAL A 66 27.16 8.64 6.72
CA VAL A 66 27.87 8.58 7.99
C VAL A 66 28.13 9.99 8.49
N CYS A 67 27.82 10.23 9.76
CA CYS A 67 28.00 11.48 10.45
C CYS A 67 29.42 12.06 10.22
N GLY A 68 29.53 13.30 9.72
CA GLY A 68 30.80 13.95 9.36
C GLY A 68 31.35 13.64 7.95
N LEU A 69 30.84 12.60 7.31
CA LEU A 69 31.03 12.33 5.89
C LEU A 69 29.93 13.02 5.07
N GLY A 70 30.13 13.01 3.76
CA GLY A 70 29.21 13.53 2.76
C GLY A 70 29.63 12.97 1.41
N PRO A 71 28.90 13.24 0.31
CA PRO A 71 29.11 12.57 -0.97
C PRO A 71 30.58 12.63 -1.45
N ARG A 72 31.19 13.81 -1.38
CA ARG A 72 32.59 14.04 -1.76
C ARG A 72 33.59 13.30 -0.87
N LYS A 73 33.40 13.34 0.46
CA LYS A 73 34.31 12.74 1.43
C LYS A 73 34.22 11.21 1.43
N ALA A 74 33.01 10.67 1.30
CA ALA A 74 32.78 9.24 1.20
C ALA A 74 33.40 8.65 -0.08
N ALA A 75 33.21 9.32 -1.22
CA ALA A 75 33.85 8.92 -2.47
C ALA A 75 35.38 8.94 -2.36
N HIS A 76 35.96 9.97 -1.72
CA HIS A 76 37.40 10.05 -1.48
C HIS A 76 37.90 8.91 -0.57
N LEU A 77 37.20 8.65 0.54
CA LEU A 77 37.54 7.57 1.48
C LEU A 77 37.61 6.21 0.76
N LEU A 78 36.55 5.86 0.03
CA LEU A 78 36.46 4.60 -0.69
C LEU A 78 37.52 4.49 -1.79
N LYS A 79 37.83 5.59 -2.48
CA LYS A 79 38.89 5.65 -3.50
C LYS A 79 40.26 5.38 -2.89
N VAL A 80 40.59 6.02 -1.77
CA VAL A 80 41.90 5.85 -1.11
C VAL A 80 42.10 4.42 -0.64
N LEU A 81 41.08 3.81 -0.03
CA LEU A 81 41.16 2.42 0.44
C LEU A 81 41.29 1.43 -0.73
N LYS A 82 40.55 1.63 -1.83
CA LYS A 82 40.71 0.84 -3.06
C LYS A 82 42.10 0.97 -3.68
N GLN A 83 42.65 2.19 -3.77
CA GLN A 83 43.95 2.43 -4.39
C GLN A 83 45.12 1.83 -3.62
N LYS A 84 45.04 1.83 -2.29
CA LYS A 84 46.08 1.26 -1.42
C LYS A 84 45.93 -0.26 -1.23
N ASN A 85 44.97 -0.88 -1.92
CA ASN A 85 44.60 -2.29 -1.81
C ASN A 85 44.42 -2.73 -0.34
N GLY A 86 43.99 -1.78 0.50
CA GLY A 86 44.05 -1.90 1.94
C GLY A 86 42.66 -2.12 2.52
N ARG A 87 42.51 -3.22 3.25
CA ARG A 87 41.40 -3.42 4.17
C ARG A 87 41.56 -2.43 5.32
N LEU A 88 40.46 -1.85 5.79
CA LEU A 88 40.45 -1.06 7.01
C LEU A 88 40.51 -2.01 8.20
N GLU A 89 41.70 -2.12 8.80
CA GLU A 89 41.96 -3.01 9.94
C GLU A 89 41.60 -2.37 11.29
N ASN A 90 41.97 -1.10 11.47
CA ASN A 90 41.73 -0.34 12.71
C ASN A 90 41.18 1.06 12.36
N ARG A 91 40.41 1.67 13.28
CA ARG A 91 39.88 3.04 13.11
C ARG A 91 40.99 4.08 13.01
N SER A 92 42.15 3.85 13.63
CA SER A 92 43.35 4.67 13.47
C SER A 92 43.80 4.83 12.01
N ASN A 93 43.52 3.84 11.15
CA ASN A 93 43.85 3.90 9.72
C ASN A 93 43.03 4.98 8.98
N LEU A 94 41.88 5.40 9.51
CA LEU A 94 41.12 6.53 8.95
C LEU A 94 41.93 7.83 9.02
N VAL A 95 42.70 8.02 10.08
CA VAL A 95 43.57 9.20 10.24
C VAL A 95 44.89 8.99 9.49
N THR A 96 45.58 7.87 9.71
CA THR A 96 46.94 7.66 9.19
C THR A 96 46.96 7.38 7.69
N VAL A 97 46.06 6.52 7.19
CA VAL A 97 46.00 6.05 5.80
C VAL A 97 45.10 6.92 4.95
N CYS A 98 43.89 7.23 5.45
CA CYS A 98 42.87 7.98 4.71
C CYS A 98 42.99 9.50 4.87
N LYS A 99 43.91 9.97 5.72
CA LYS A 99 44.21 11.39 5.97
C LYS A 99 42.97 12.19 6.36
N MET A 100 42.06 11.59 7.14
CA MET A 100 40.93 12.33 7.70
C MET A 100 41.39 13.36 8.72
N GLY A 101 40.76 14.53 8.68
CA GLY A 101 40.98 15.56 9.70
C GLY A 101 40.36 15.16 11.05
N PRO A 102 40.88 15.69 12.18
CA PRO A 102 40.49 15.25 13.53
C PRO A 102 39.00 15.44 13.81
N LYS A 103 38.39 16.56 13.38
CA LYS A 103 36.94 16.79 13.54
C LYS A 103 36.08 15.79 12.78
N ILE A 104 36.53 15.37 11.60
CA ILE A 104 35.80 14.38 10.80
C ILE A 104 35.88 13.02 11.47
N PHE A 105 37.08 12.65 11.93
CA PHE A 105 37.31 11.40 12.64
C PHE A 105 36.43 11.27 13.88
N ILE A 106 36.39 12.30 14.75
CA ILE A 106 35.52 12.33 15.94
C ILE A 106 34.04 12.17 15.57
N ASN A 107 33.60 12.77 14.46
CA ASN A 107 32.20 12.66 14.06
C ASN A 107 31.82 11.29 13.48
N CYS A 108 32.76 10.57 12.86
CA CYS A 108 32.44 9.35 12.11
C CYS A 108 32.88 8.05 12.78
N ALA A 109 33.86 8.09 13.70
CA ALA A 109 34.55 6.88 14.15
C ALA A 109 33.61 5.85 14.80
N GLY A 110 32.68 6.28 15.66
CA GLY A 110 31.73 5.37 16.33
C GLY A 110 30.73 4.70 15.39
N PHE A 111 30.52 5.25 14.20
CA PHE A 111 29.57 4.74 13.21
C PHE A 111 30.22 3.86 12.14
N ILE A 112 31.55 3.85 12.06
CA ILE A 112 32.29 2.97 11.15
C ILE A 112 32.52 1.65 11.86
N LYS A 113 31.88 0.60 11.32
CA LYS A 113 32.01 -0.77 11.79
C LYS A 113 33.20 -1.43 11.12
N ILE A 114 34.00 -2.13 11.92
CA ILE A 114 35.09 -2.99 11.44
C ILE A 114 34.84 -4.39 11.98
N ASP A 115 34.75 -5.39 11.11
CA ASP A 115 34.63 -6.79 11.55
C ASP A 115 36.01 -7.30 12.01
N THR A 116 36.29 -7.11 13.29
CA THR A 116 37.57 -7.47 13.92
C THR A 116 37.82 -8.98 13.95
N LYS A 117 36.77 -9.80 14.06
CA LYS A 117 36.89 -11.27 14.09
C LYS A 117 37.47 -11.80 12.77
N SER A 118 36.88 -11.37 11.66
CA SER A 118 37.37 -11.75 10.32
C SER A 118 38.73 -11.13 9.95
N ILE A 119 39.24 -10.16 10.70
CA ILE A 119 40.59 -9.62 10.52
C ILE A 119 41.60 -10.41 11.38
N MET A 120 41.21 -10.80 12.59
CA MET A 120 42.04 -11.62 13.49
C MET A 120 42.37 -12.99 12.88
N GLU A 121 41.45 -13.59 12.13
CA GLU A 121 41.69 -14.87 11.44
C GLU A 121 42.67 -14.74 10.26
N ASP A 122 42.66 -13.59 9.57
CA ASP A 122 43.48 -13.34 8.37
C ASP A 122 44.87 -12.76 8.70
N SER A 123 45.03 -12.12 9.87
CA SER A 123 46.23 -11.38 10.26
C SER A 123 46.87 -11.96 11.52
N THR A 124 48.08 -12.52 11.39
CA THR A 124 48.83 -13.12 12.50
C THR A 124 49.71 -12.15 13.28
N ASP A 125 49.90 -10.90 12.82
CA ASP A 125 50.94 -9.97 13.35
C ASP A 125 50.44 -8.57 13.73
N ALA A 126 49.17 -8.23 13.50
CA ALA A 126 48.63 -6.90 13.80
C ALA A 126 47.89 -6.87 15.14
N TYR A 127 48.20 -5.88 15.98
CA TYR A 127 47.36 -5.54 17.14
C TYR A 127 46.00 -5.04 16.64
N ILE A 128 44.94 -5.81 16.95
CA ILE A 128 43.56 -5.52 16.55
C ILE A 128 42.81 -5.04 17.78
N GLU A 129 42.31 -3.81 17.71
CA GLU A 129 41.49 -3.23 18.77
C GLU A 129 40.07 -3.79 18.68
N ILE A 130 39.68 -4.61 19.65
CA ILE A 130 38.40 -5.33 19.64
C ILE A 130 37.23 -4.34 19.70
N LEU A 131 37.42 -3.19 20.35
CA LEU A 131 36.43 -2.12 20.46
C LEU A 131 36.09 -1.48 19.11
N ASP A 132 36.95 -1.60 18.09
CA ASP A 132 36.64 -1.13 16.73
C ASP A 132 35.49 -1.94 16.08
N GLY A 133 35.23 -3.14 16.61
CA GLY A 133 34.08 -3.98 16.29
C GLY A 133 32.81 -3.64 17.06
N LEU A 134 32.82 -2.60 17.90
CA LEU A 134 31.67 -2.14 18.72
C LEU A 134 31.31 -0.68 18.41
N ARG A 135 30.12 -0.21 18.83
CA ARG A 135 29.74 1.22 18.67
C ARG A 135 30.43 2.17 19.65
N VAL A 136 31.26 1.65 20.54
CA VAL A 136 32.06 2.45 21.48
C VAL A 136 32.91 3.43 20.68
N HIS A 137 32.90 4.70 21.06
CA HIS A 137 33.70 5.71 20.37
C HIS A 137 35.17 5.68 20.85
N PRO A 138 36.19 5.92 19.99
CA PRO A 138 37.60 5.89 20.43
C PRO A 138 37.96 6.78 21.62
N GLU A 139 37.20 7.85 21.86
CA GLU A 139 37.40 8.73 23.03
C GLU A 139 37.06 8.03 24.36
N THR A 140 36.25 6.97 24.34
CA THR A 140 35.76 6.26 25.52
C THR A 140 36.33 4.86 25.68
N TYR A 141 37.30 4.47 24.84
CA TYR A 141 37.95 3.15 24.91
C TYR A 141 38.56 2.88 26.27
N GLU A 142 39.13 3.91 26.89
CA GLU A 142 39.72 3.79 28.22
C GLU A 142 38.70 3.45 29.29
N TRP A 143 37.48 3.99 29.18
CA TRP A 143 36.39 3.67 30.11
C TRP A 143 35.85 2.26 29.88
N ALA A 144 35.74 1.82 28.63
CA ALA A 144 35.36 0.44 28.32
C ALA A 144 36.37 -0.58 28.88
N ARG A 145 37.67 -0.28 28.77
CA ARG A 145 38.75 -1.08 29.36
C ARG A 145 38.66 -1.16 30.88
N LYS A 146 38.53 -0.02 31.57
CA LYS A 146 38.36 0.02 33.03
C LYS A 146 37.13 -0.74 33.48
N MET A 147 36.00 -0.53 32.81
CA MET A 147 34.75 -1.21 33.11
C MET A 147 34.88 -2.74 32.98
N ALA A 148 35.67 -3.22 32.02
CA ALA A 148 35.95 -4.65 31.88
C ALA A 148 36.86 -5.18 32.99
N VAL A 149 37.92 -4.45 33.37
CA VAL A 149 38.81 -4.83 34.48
C VAL A 149 38.06 -4.89 35.81
N ASP A 150 37.25 -3.87 36.10
CA ASP A 150 36.48 -3.76 37.34
C ASP A 150 35.44 -4.88 37.46
N ALA A 151 34.74 -5.21 36.36
CA ALA A 151 33.77 -6.31 36.33
C ALA A 151 34.40 -7.70 36.48
N LEU A 152 35.70 -7.83 36.18
CA LEU A 152 36.43 -9.08 36.36
C LEU A 152 36.99 -9.23 37.79
N GLU A 153 36.95 -8.18 38.61
CA GLU A 153 37.56 -8.10 39.94
C GLU A 153 39.04 -8.54 39.93
N TYR A 154 39.78 -8.20 38.87
CA TYR A 154 41.22 -8.49 38.86
C TYR A 154 41.89 -7.75 40.01
N ASP A 155 42.73 -8.46 40.78
CA ASP A 155 43.51 -7.88 41.85
C ASP A 155 44.48 -6.84 41.25
N GLU A 156 44.40 -5.58 41.66
CA GLU A 156 45.25 -4.48 41.19
C GLU A 156 46.76 -4.77 41.35
N SER A 157 47.11 -5.75 42.18
CA SER A 157 48.48 -6.20 42.42
C SER A 157 48.99 -7.30 41.47
N ALA A 158 48.13 -7.87 40.63
CA ALA A 158 48.54 -8.86 39.62
C ALA A 158 49.10 -8.17 38.37
N GLU A 159 50.36 -8.43 38.03
CA GLU A 159 50.99 -8.02 36.76
C GLU A 159 50.27 -8.54 35.49
N ASP A 160 49.25 -9.39 35.66
CA ASP A 160 48.47 -10.06 34.61
C ASP A 160 47.19 -9.31 34.17
N ALA A 161 46.85 -8.16 34.78
CA ALA A 161 45.64 -7.39 34.43
C ALA A 161 45.79 -6.61 33.10
N ASN A 162 46.02 -7.31 31.98
CA ASN A 162 46.01 -6.68 30.66
C ASN A 162 44.57 -6.27 30.28
N PRO A 163 44.27 -4.96 30.11
CA PRO A 163 42.91 -4.51 29.81
C PRO A 163 42.35 -5.07 28.48
N SER A 164 43.23 -5.45 27.55
CA SER A 164 42.80 -6.08 26.29
C SER A 164 42.33 -7.52 26.51
N SER A 165 42.96 -8.25 27.43
CA SER A 165 42.54 -9.61 27.81
C SER A 165 41.23 -9.58 28.57
N ALA A 166 41.06 -8.60 29.47
CA ALA A 166 39.82 -8.37 30.20
C ALA A 166 38.62 -8.18 29.25
N LEU A 167 38.81 -7.42 28.17
CA LEU A 167 37.76 -7.21 27.17
C LEU A 167 37.38 -8.49 26.45
N VAL A 168 38.34 -9.35 26.07
CA VAL A 168 38.05 -10.65 25.44
C VAL A 168 37.19 -11.50 26.37
N GLU A 169 37.59 -11.63 27.64
CA GLU A 169 36.88 -12.45 28.63
C GLU A 169 35.44 -11.93 28.88
N ILE A 170 35.26 -10.60 28.96
CA ILE A 170 33.95 -9.99 29.12
C ILE A 170 33.05 -10.22 27.89
N LEU A 171 33.61 -10.24 26.67
CA LEU A 171 32.83 -10.55 25.47
C LEU A 171 32.41 -12.02 25.40
N GLU A 172 33.14 -12.92 26.05
CA GLU A 172 32.74 -14.33 26.24
C GLU A 172 31.71 -14.49 27.36
N SER A 173 31.80 -13.68 28.43
CA SER A 173 30.94 -13.74 29.61
C SER A 173 30.32 -12.37 29.97
N PRO A 174 29.39 -11.86 29.15
CA PRO A 174 28.84 -10.50 29.32
C PRO A 174 27.94 -10.31 30.54
N GLU A 175 27.48 -11.41 31.14
CA GLU A 175 26.64 -11.40 32.34
C GLU A 175 27.32 -10.71 33.54
N ARG A 176 28.66 -10.78 33.62
CA ARG A 176 29.46 -10.16 34.69
C ARG A 176 29.33 -8.63 34.76
N LEU A 177 28.93 -7.99 33.65
CA LEU A 177 28.73 -6.53 33.61
C LEU A 177 27.43 -6.08 34.30
N LYS A 178 26.52 -6.98 34.66
CA LYS A 178 25.25 -6.64 35.32
C LYS A 178 25.43 -6.19 36.76
N ASP A 179 26.45 -6.71 37.42
CA ASP A 179 26.72 -6.47 38.84
C ASP A 179 27.47 -5.15 39.07
N LEU A 180 27.92 -4.49 38.00
CA LEU A 180 28.63 -3.22 38.08
C LEU A 180 27.68 -2.03 38.30
N ASP A 181 27.94 -1.25 39.35
CA ASP A 181 27.24 0.01 39.63
C ASP A 181 27.76 1.14 38.73
N LEU A 182 27.08 1.35 37.60
CA LEU A 182 27.43 2.38 36.62
C LEU A 182 27.14 3.80 37.12
N ASP A 183 26.21 3.97 38.05
CA ASP A 183 25.84 5.30 38.56
C ASP A 183 26.96 5.82 39.47
N ALA A 184 27.50 4.95 40.33
CA ALA A 184 28.68 5.27 41.14
C ALA A 184 29.92 5.58 40.27
N PHE A 185 30.14 4.80 39.19
CA PHE A 185 31.24 5.05 38.25
C PHE A 185 31.07 6.39 37.50
N ALA A 186 29.84 6.73 37.13
CA ALA A 186 29.53 8.01 36.49
C ALA A 186 29.78 9.21 37.41
N GLU A 187 29.40 9.10 38.70
CA GLU A 187 29.68 10.14 39.69
C GLU A 187 31.18 10.39 39.87
N GLU A 188 31.99 9.33 39.88
CA GLU A 188 33.44 9.44 40.02
C GLU A 188 34.08 10.13 38.80
N LEU A 189 33.63 9.80 37.58
CA LEU A 189 34.04 10.51 36.37
C LEU A 189 33.63 11.99 36.38
N GLU A 190 32.47 12.31 36.93
CA GLU A 190 32.01 13.70 37.08
C GLU A 190 32.90 14.48 38.07
N ARG A 191 33.29 13.88 39.20
CA ARG A 191 34.23 14.48 40.16
C ARG A 191 35.61 14.72 39.57
N GLN A 192 36.08 13.84 38.67
CA GLN A 192 37.35 14.00 37.96
C GLN A 192 37.29 15.05 36.84
N GLY A 193 36.12 15.64 36.57
CA GLY A 193 35.95 16.73 35.62
C GLY A 193 35.63 16.30 34.19
N TYR A 194 35.30 15.02 33.95
CA TYR A 194 34.89 14.53 32.62
C TYR A 194 33.40 14.80 32.30
N GLY A 195 32.65 15.33 33.28
CA GLY A 195 31.23 15.63 33.18
C GLY A 195 30.35 14.39 33.34
N ASN A 196 29.03 14.57 33.18
CA ASN A 196 28.08 13.46 33.32
C ASN A 196 28.17 12.51 32.10
N LYS A 197 28.66 11.30 32.33
CA LYS A 197 28.84 10.25 31.32
C LYS A 197 28.00 9.00 31.58
N GLY A 198 26.97 9.08 32.43
CA GLY A 198 26.14 7.94 32.79
C GLY A 198 25.59 7.20 31.57
N ILE A 199 24.90 7.91 30.68
CA ILE A 199 24.30 7.33 29.45
C ILE A 199 25.35 6.61 28.61
N THR A 200 26.53 7.21 28.44
CA THR A 200 27.63 6.63 27.67
C THR A 200 28.10 5.30 28.28
N LEU A 201 28.17 5.19 29.60
CA LEU A 201 28.56 3.95 30.28
C LEU A 201 27.50 2.85 30.09
N TYR A 202 26.21 3.20 30.19
CA TYR A 202 25.12 2.28 29.88
C TYR A 202 25.18 1.79 28.44
N ASP A 203 25.48 2.67 27.48
CA ASP A 203 25.64 2.31 26.06
C ASP A 203 26.85 1.39 25.83
N ILE A 204 28.00 1.66 26.47
CA ILE A 204 29.17 0.78 26.41
C ILE A 204 28.83 -0.60 26.97
N ARG A 205 28.14 -0.67 28.12
CA ARG A 205 27.69 -1.95 28.70
C ARG A 205 26.78 -2.72 27.74
N ASN A 206 25.83 -2.02 27.12
CA ASN A 206 24.90 -2.63 26.16
C ASN A 206 25.65 -3.18 24.92
N GLU A 207 26.65 -2.46 24.42
CA GLU A 207 27.47 -2.90 23.28
C GLU A 207 28.38 -4.09 23.62
N LEU A 208 28.98 -4.12 24.82
CA LEU A 208 29.76 -5.27 25.28
C LEU A 208 28.87 -6.51 25.46
N ASN A 209 27.63 -6.33 25.90
CA ASN A 209 26.67 -7.43 26.03
C ASN A 209 26.16 -7.94 24.68
N SER A 210 25.98 -7.05 23.70
CA SER A 210 25.50 -7.41 22.36
C SER A 210 26.12 -6.53 21.29
N GLN A 211 27.20 -7.02 20.70
CA GLN A 211 28.01 -6.31 19.70
C GLN A 211 27.17 -5.83 18.51
N TYR A 212 27.12 -4.52 18.26
CA TYR A 212 26.38 -3.90 17.15
C TYR A 212 24.96 -4.47 16.96
N LYS A 213 24.22 -4.62 18.07
CA LYS A 213 22.83 -5.07 18.00
C LYS A 213 22.03 -4.16 17.05
N ASP A 214 21.21 -4.78 16.21
CA ASP A 214 20.32 -4.06 15.30
C ASP A 214 19.06 -3.64 16.07
N PHE A 215 18.87 -2.32 16.23
CA PHE A 215 17.72 -1.74 16.91
C PHE A 215 16.53 -1.47 15.99
N ARG A 216 16.68 -1.73 14.68
CA ARG A 216 15.59 -1.51 13.72
C ARG A 216 14.44 -2.49 13.96
N THR A 217 13.26 -2.08 13.49
CA THR A 217 12.12 -2.98 13.40
C THR A 217 12.48 -4.18 12.50
N PRO A 218 12.21 -5.41 12.95
CA PRO A 218 12.44 -6.59 12.13
C PRO A 218 11.70 -6.51 10.81
N TYR A 219 12.30 -7.06 9.76
CA TYR A 219 11.67 -7.10 8.44
C TYR A 219 10.34 -7.85 8.51
N ARG A 220 9.28 -7.23 7.99
CA ARG A 220 7.96 -7.83 7.82
C ARG A 220 7.62 -7.89 6.34
N SER A 221 7.24 -9.07 5.87
CA SER A 221 6.66 -9.23 4.54
C SER A 221 5.33 -8.48 4.43
N SER A 222 4.99 -8.03 3.22
CA SER A 222 3.76 -7.28 3.01
C SER A 222 2.51 -8.05 3.44
N THR A 223 1.55 -7.35 4.05
CA THR A 223 0.27 -7.96 4.45
C THR A 223 -0.62 -8.23 3.24
N ALA A 224 -1.73 -8.95 3.43
CA ALA A 224 -2.68 -9.21 2.35
C ALA A 224 -3.27 -7.90 1.79
N GLU A 225 -3.54 -6.93 2.67
CA GLU A 225 -4.05 -5.60 2.32
C GLU A 225 -3.03 -4.81 1.48
N GLU A 226 -1.77 -4.76 1.93
CA GLU A 226 -0.70 -4.09 1.19
C GLU A 226 -0.48 -4.74 -0.18
N LYS A 227 -0.53 -6.08 -0.26
CA LYS A 227 -0.45 -6.79 -1.55
C LYS A 227 -1.63 -6.47 -2.45
N PHE A 228 -2.83 -6.41 -1.90
CA PHE A 228 -4.03 -6.04 -2.64
C PHE A 228 -3.88 -4.64 -3.23
N GLU A 229 -3.46 -3.66 -2.44
CA GLU A 229 -3.21 -2.30 -2.92
C GLU A 229 -2.08 -2.23 -3.96
N MET A 230 -0.98 -2.95 -3.74
CA MET A 230 0.15 -2.97 -4.68
C MET A 230 -0.25 -3.50 -6.07
N VAL A 231 -1.10 -4.54 -6.13
CA VAL A 231 -1.54 -5.19 -7.38
C VAL A 231 -2.68 -4.43 -8.04
N THR A 232 -3.68 -4.02 -7.26
CA THR A 232 -4.90 -3.40 -7.81
C THR A 232 -4.76 -1.89 -8.01
N LYS A 233 -3.79 -1.26 -7.33
CA LYS A 233 -3.64 0.20 -7.20
C LYS A 233 -4.88 0.88 -6.58
N GLU A 234 -5.74 0.11 -5.93
CA GLU A 234 -6.91 0.60 -5.21
C GLU A 234 -6.59 0.67 -3.72
N THR A 235 -6.78 1.85 -3.13
CA THR A 235 -6.59 2.07 -1.69
C THR A 235 -7.86 1.70 -0.92
N LEU A 236 -7.75 1.34 0.36
CA LEU A 236 -8.92 1.10 1.22
C LEU A 236 -9.85 2.32 1.37
N SER A 237 -9.34 3.53 1.16
CA SER A 237 -10.15 4.75 1.13
C SER A 237 -11.04 4.80 -0.12
N ASN A 238 -10.50 4.39 -1.26
CA ASN A 238 -11.20 4.33 -2.53
C ASN A 238 -11.95 3.01 -2.71
N PHE A 239 -11.60 1.92 -2.08
CA PHE A 239 -12.20 0.61 -2.33
C PHE A 239 -12.71 0.04 -1.00
N LYS A 240 -13.88 0.55 -0.61
CA LYS A 240 -14.55 0.22 0.66
C LYS A 240 -15.95 -0.33 0.43
N GLU A 241 -16.43 -1.06 1.43
CA GLU A 241 -17.83 -1.49 1.49
C GLU A 241 -18.77 -0.30 1.34
N GLY A 242 -19.82 -0.46 0.54
CA GLY A 242 -20.74 0.62 0.20
C GLY A 242 -20.29 1.54 -0.93
N LYS A 243 -19.09 1.38 -1.52
CA LYS A 243 -18.76 2.17 -2.72
C LYS A 243 -19.50 1.64 -3.95
N MET A 244 -20.04 2.56 -4.76
CA MET A 244 -20.59 2.25 -6.08
C MET A 244 -19.46 2.18 -7.12
N ILE A 245 -19.44 1.10 -7.89
CA ILE A 245 -18.44 0.82 -8.91
C ILE A 245 -19.11 0.24 -10.16
N THR A 246 -18.45 0.39 -11.30
CA THR A 246 -18.85 -0.23 -12.56
C THR A 246 -18.12 -1.55 -12.73
N CYS A 247 -18.84 -2.60 -13.10
CA CYS A 247 -18.25 -3.90 -13.40
C CYS A 247 -18.81 -4.46 -14.70
N ARG A 248 -18.02 -5.31 -15.36
CA ARG A 248 -18.40 -5.98 -16.60
C ARG A 248 -18.77 -7.43 -16.32
N VAL A 249 -19.93 -7.86 -16.80
CA VAL A 249 -20.40 -9.24 -16.66
C VAL A 249 -19.50 -10.16 -17.49
N THR A 250 -18.89 -11.15 -16.84
CA THR A 250 -18.01 -12.14 -17.49
C THR A 250 -18.71 -13.46 -17.74
N GLY A 251 -19.65 -13.83 -16.88
CA GLY A 251 -20.40 -15.08 -17.01
C GLY A 251 -21.41 -15.26 -15.90
N ILE A 252 -22.19 -16.33 -15.97
CA ILE A 252 -23.16 -16.71 -14.94
C ILE A 252 -22.61 -17.93 -14.21
N ALA A 253 -22.66 -17.88 -12.88
CA ALA A 253 -22.27 -18.98 -12.03
C ALA A 253 -23.47 -19.90 -11.82
N HIS A 254 -23.34 -21.15 -12.26
CA HIS A 254 -24.29 -22.20 -11.96
C HIS A 254 -23.72 -23.13 -10.90
N ARG A 255 -24.59 -23.62 -10.01
CA ARG A 255 -24.22 -24.66 -9.04
C ARG A 255 -24.87 -25.96 -9.47
N ARG A 256 -24.02 -26.89 -9.89
CA ARG A 256 -24.45 -28.26 -10.20
C ARG A 256 -25.03 -28.91 -8.94
N PRO A 257 -26.18 -29.60 -9.05
CA PRO A 257 -26.74 -30.36 -7.94
C PRO A 257 -25.77 -31.47 -7.53
N LYS A 258 -25.66 -31.74 -6.23
CA LYS A 258 -24.91 -32.89 -5.71
C LYS A 258 -25.72 -34.19 -5.92
N SER A 259 -25.06 -35.34 -5.91
CA SER A 259 -25.70 -36.66 -6.09
C SER A 259 -26.89 -36.87 -5.15
N GLU A 260 -26.75 -36.54 -3.87
CA GLU A 260 -27.83 -36.65 -2.86
C GLU A 260 -29.07 -35.78 -3.16
N GLN A 261 -28.90 -34.71 -3.95
CA GLN A 261 -29.97 -33.81 -4.34
C GLN A 261 -30.64 -34.23 -5.65
N LEU A 262 -29.99 -35.08 -6.46
CA LEU A 262 -30.58 -35.67 -7.67
C LEU A 262 -31.69 -36.66 -7.31
N ASP A 263 -31.52 -37.41 -6.22
CA ASP A 263 -32.50 -38.39 -5.73
C ASP A 263 -33.80 -37.75 -5.22
N GLN A 264 -33.76 -36.45 -4.89
CA GLN A 264 -34.91 -35.66 -4.41
C GLN A 264 -35.50 -34.77 -5.52
N ALA A 265 -35.07 -34.94 -6.77
CA ALA A 265 -35.52 -34.13 -7.88
C ALA A 265 -36.89 -34.58 -8.37
N GLU A 266 -37.86 -33.68 -8.37
CA GLU A 266 -39.16 -33.88 -9.03
C GLU A 266 -39.24 -33.01 -10.29
N PRO A 267 -39.03 -33.57 -11.49
CA PRO A 267 -39.24 -32.87 -12.75
C PRO A 267 -40.67 -32.36 -12.87
N HIS A 268 -40.85 -31.11 -13.29
CA HIS A 268 -42.18 -30.51 -13.43
C HIS A 268 -42.61 -30.54 -14.90
N LYS A 269 -43.87 -30.87 -15.15
CA LYS A 269 -44.47 -30.81 -16.49
C LYS A 269 -45.20 -29.49 -16.65
N ASP A 270 -44.84 -28.73 -17.68
CA ASP A 270 -45.50 -27.45 -17.95
C ASP A 270 -46.90 -27.69 -18.56
N GLU A 271 -47.93 -27.08 -17.97
CA GLU A 271 -49.33 -27.31 -18.34
C GLU A 271 -49.69 -26.65 -19.68
N GLU A 272 -48.98 -25.59 -20.08
CA GLU A 272 -49.25 -24.87 -21.34
C GLU A 272 -48.57 -25.54 -22.55
N THR A 273 -47.38 -26.09 -22.37
CA THR A 273 -46.58 -26.67 -23.48
C THR A 273 -46.62 -28.20 -23.52
N GLY A 274 -47.06 -28.86 -22.44
CA GLY A 274 -47.07 -30.31 -22.32
C GLY A 274 -45.69 -30.96 -22.27
N MET A 275 -44.62 -30.15 -22.21
CA MET A 275 -43.22 -30.59 -22.19
C MET A 275 -42.71 -30.66 -20.76
N TRP A 276 -41.77 -31.57 -20.53
CA TRP A 276 -41.08 -31.69 -19.25
C TRP A 276 -39.97 -30.65 -19.14
N ASN A 277 -39.79 -30.11 -17.93
CA ASN A 277 -38.69 -29.22 -17.61
C ASN A 277 -37.83 -29.81 -16.48
N CYS A 278 -36.54 -29.50 -16.53
CA CYS A 278 -35.64 -29.88 -15.45
C CYS A 278 -35.83 -28.96 -14.24
N SER A 279 -36.01 -29.54 -13.06
CA SER A 279 -36.25 -28.81 -11.79
C SER A 279 -35.06 -27.94 -11.34
N PHE A 280 -33.84 -28.20 -11.82
CA PHE A 280 -32.63 -27.48 -11.41
C PHE A 280 -32.18 -26.40 -12.39
N CYS A 281 -32.00 -26.73 -13.66
CA CYS A 281 -31.54 -25.78 -14.68
C CYS A 281 -32.70 -25.03 -15.37
N LYS A 282 -33.95 -25.48 -15.19
CA LYS A 282 -35.16 -24.96 -15.86
C LYS A 282 -35.09 -25.00 -17.39
N THR A 283 -34.12 -25.69 -17.97
CA THR A 283 -34.10 -26.01 -19.39
C THR A 283 -35.33 -26.87 -19.67
N GLY A 284 -36.20 -26.40 -20.56
CA GLY A 284 -37.42 -27.09 -21.00
C GLY A 284 -37.24 -27.72 -22.38
N GLY A 285 -38.29 -28.36 -22.86
CA GLY A 285 -38.33 -28.96 -24.22
C GLY A 285 -38.12 -30.47 -24.26
N PHE A 286 -38.18 -31.15 -23.12
CA PHE A 286 -38.11 -32.62 -23.07
C PHE A 286 -39.50 -33.20 -23.36
N ALA A 287 -39.58 -34.11 -24.32
CA ALA A 287 -40.84 -34.76 -24.70
C ALA A 287 -41.25 -35.81 -23.65
N GLU A 288 -40.26 -36.48 -23.05
CA GLU A 288 -40.46 -37.57 -22.09
C GLU A 288 -39.69 -37.36 -20.79
N LEU A 289 -40.21 -37.91 -19.69
CA LEU A 289 -39.56 -37.87 -18.38
C LEU A 289 -38.17 -38.52 -18.40
N SER A 290 -37.99 -39.58 -19.21
CA SER A 290 -36.72 -40.29 -19.38
C SER A 290 -35.60 -39.40 -19.97
N GLU A 291 -35.95 -38.42 -20.80
CA GLU A 291 -34.98 -37.48 -21.37
C GLU A 291 -34.48 -36.48 -20.31
N VAL A 292 -35.33 -36.13 -19.34
CA VAL A 292 -34.94 -35.29 -18.20
C VAL A 292 -33.95 -36.01 -17.29
N TRP A 293 -34.18 -37.31 -17.02
CA TRP A 293 -33.25 -38.12 -16.23
C TRP A 293 -31.92 -38.36 -16.97
N ALA A 294 -31.96 -38.60 -18.28
CA ALA A 294 -30.75 -38.67 -19.10
C ALA A 294 -29.92 -37.36 -19.04
N HIS A 295 -30.57 -36.20 -19.09
CA HIS A 295 -29.93 -34.90 -18.94
C HIS A 295 -29.26 -34.70 -17.56
N LEU A 296 -29.88 -35.24 -16.49
CA LEU A 296 -29.35 -35.18 -15.13
C LEU A 296 -28.18 -36.16 -14.92
N ASP A 297 -28.34 -37.41 -15.36
CA ASP A 297 -27.35 -38.48 -15.18
C ASP A 297 -26.11 -38.29 -16.05
N ASN A 298 -26.27 -37.73 -17.25
CA ASN A 298 -25.15 -37.39 -18.13
C ASN A 298 -24.36 -36.14 -17.67
N GLY A 299 -24.82 -35.45 -16.62
CA GLY A 299 -24.15 -34.26 -16.10
C GLY A 299 -24.22 -33.04 -17.03
N GLU A 300 -25.15 -33.05 -17.99
CA GLU A 300 -25.42 -31.93 -18.91
C GLU A 300 -26.16 -30.78 -18.21
N CYS A 301 -26.77 -31.06 -17.05
CA CYS A 301 -27.41 -30.06 -16.22
C CYS A 301 -26.37 -29.10 -15.61
N LEU A 302 -26.38 -27.85 -16.09
CA LEU A 302 -25.57 -26.76 -15.53
C LEU A 302 -25.99 -26.46 -14.07
N GLY A 303 -27.21 -26.80 -13.68
CA GLY A 303 -27.80 -26.56 -12.36
C GLY A 303 -28.37 -25.15 -12.20
N ARG A 304 -28.83 -24.84 -10.99
CA ARG A 304 -29.48 -23.55 -10.69
C ARG A 304 -28.46 -22.42 -10.78
N ALA A 305 -28.83 -21.32 -11.44
CA ALA A 305 -28.03 -20.11 -11.44
C ALA A 305 -27.96 -19.51 -10.02
N VAL A 306 -26.74 -19.41 -9.47
CA VAL A 306 -26.50 -18.92 -8.10
C VAL A 306 -26.09 -17.45 -8.09
N GLY A 307 -25.49 -16.98 -9.18
CA GLY A 307 -25.10 -15.59 -9.28
C GLY A 307 -24.46 -15.24 -10.61
N VAL A 308 -24.08 -13.98 -10.74
CA VAL A 308 -23.39 -13.42 -11.90
C VAL A 308 -21.93 -13.19 -11.52
N LYS A 309 -21.01 -13.69 -12.33
CA LYS A 309 -19.58 -13.38 -12.23
C LYS A 309 -19.33 -12.09 -13.00
N VAL A 310 -18.64 -11.17 -12.34
CA VAL A 310 -18.29 -9.88 -12.91
C VAL A 310 -16.80 -9.63 -12.74
N ARG A 311 -16.27 -8.71 -13.54
CA ARG A 311 -14.88 -8.28 -13.46
C ARG A 311 -14.83 -6.76 -13.37
N LEU A 312 -13.96 -6.29 -12.50
CA LEU A 312 -13.74 -4.88 -12.22
C LEU A 312 -12.56 -4.35 -13.04
N GLU A 313 -12.54 -3.04 -13.25
CA GLU A 313 -11.37 -2.33 -13.78
C GLU A 313 -10.28 -2.37 -12.68
N GLY A 314 -9.26 -3.21 -12.87
CA GLY A 314 -8.30 -3.58 -11.82
C GLY A 314 -8.04 -5.08 -11.71
N GLY A 315 -8.72 -5.91 -12.53
CA GLY A 315 -8.50 -7.35 -12.58
C GLY A 315 -9.14 -8.13 -11.43
N ILE A 316 -9.77 -7.44 -10.48
CA ILE A 316 -10.49 -8.04 -9.35
C ILE A 316 -11.72 -8.78 -9.87
N THR A 317 -11.94 -9.99 -9.34
CA THR A 317 -13.12 -10.78 -9.64
C THR A 317 -14.24 -10.42 -8.69
N GLY A 318 -15.44 -10.21 -9.24
CA GLY A 318 -16.62 -9.91 -8.47
C GLY A 318 -17.68 -10.99 -8.59
N PHE A 319 -18.49 -11.14 -7.55
CA PHE A 319 -19.61 -12.06 -7.53
C PHE A 319 -20.88 -11.35 -7.04
N ILE A 320 -21.95 -11.44 -7.84
CA ILE A 320 -23.27 -10.91 -7.49
C ILE A 320 -24.20 -12.11 -7.31
N PRO A 321 -24.62 -12.46 -6.09
CA PRO A 321 -25.59 -13.53 -5.92
C PRO A 321 -26.96 -13.15 -6.50
N THR A 322 -27.75 -14.14 -6.93
CA THR A 322 -29.01 -13.91 -7.67
C THR A 322 -30.06 -13.14 -6.88
N ASP A 323 -30.04 -13.26 -5.55
CA ASP A 323 -30.89 -12.49 -4.64
C ASP A 323 -30.54 -10.99 -4.64
N LYS A 324 -29.27 -10.63 -4.90
CA LYS A 324 -28.77 -9.25 -4.92
C LYS A 324 -28.70 -8.64 -6.33
N LEU A 325 -29.25 -9.31 -7.33
CA LEU A 325 -29.26 -8.80 -8.70
C LEU A 325 -30.34 -7.75 -8.95
N SER A 326 -31.49 -7.87 -8.29
CA SER A 326 -32.66 -7.01 -8.48
C SER A 326 -33.52 -6.99 -7.22
N ASP A 327 -34.35 -5.95 -7.06
CA ASP A 327 -35.34 -5.87 -5.99
C ASP A 327 -36.48 -6.89 -6.18
N LYS A 328 -36.74 -7.29 -7.44
CA LYS A 328 -37.70 -8.35 -7.78
C LYS A 328 -36.99 -9.70 -7.82
N PRO A 329 -37.60 -10.80 -7.34
CA PRO A 329 -36.98 -12.12 -7.37
C PRO A 329 -36.68 -12.53 -8.81
N VAL A 330 -35.42 -12.84 -9.09
CA VAL A 330 -34.96 -13.27 -10.42
C VAL A 330 -34.75 -14.78 -10.41
N SER A 331 -35.49 -15.49 -11.27
CA SER A 331 -35.30 -16.93 -11.46
C SER A 331 -34.15 -17.25 -12.41
N ASN A 332 -34.05 -16.51 -13.52
CA ASN A 332 -32.96 -16.64 -14.49
C ASN A 332 -32.22 -15.30 -14.64
N PRO A 333 -30.93 -15.21 -14.26
CA PRO A 333 -30.16 -13.98 -14.43
C PRO A 333 -29.95 -13.56 -15.89
N GLU A 334 -30.06 -14.48 -16.86
CA GLU A 334 -29.87 -14.18 -18.29
C GLU A 334 -30.89 -13.21 -18.88
N GLU A 335 -32.09 -13.13 -18.29
CA GLU A 335 -33.13 -12.16 -18.71
C GLU A 335 -32.75 -10.71 -18.40
N ARG A 336 -31.82 -10.51 -17.45
CA ARG A 336 -31.46 -9.19 -16.92
C ARG A 336 -30.07 -8.77 -17.33
N VAL A 337 -29.15 -9.71 -17.44
CA VAL A 337 -27.76 -9.43 -17.76
C VAL A 337 -27.26 -10.32 -18.87
N HIS A 338 -26.46 -9.73 -19.76
CA HIS A 338 -25.76 -10.45 -20.81
C HIS A 338 -24.26 -10.38 -20.61
N ILE A 339 -23.55 -11.41 -21.08
CA ILE A 339 -22.09 -11.45 -21.02
C ILE A 339 -21.53 -10.25 -21.79
N GLY A 340 -20.63 -9.52 -21.16
CA GLY A 340 -20.02 -8.31 -21.70
C GLY A 340 -20.73 -7.01 -21.34
N MET A 341 -21.95 -7.06 -20.77
CA MET A 341 -22.68 -5.88 -20.30
C MET A 341 -21.97 -5.23 -19.11
N THR A 342 -21.95 -3.90 -19.08
CA THR A 342 -21.47 -3.11 -17.94
C THR A 342 -22.63 -2.76 -17.03
N ILE A 343 -22.50 -3.08 -15.74
CA ILE A 343 -23.52 -2.82 -14.73
C ILE A 343 -22.92 -2.01 -13.56
N HIS A 344 -23.76 -1.19 -12.94
CA HIS A 344 -23.41 -0.48 -11.72
C HIS A 344 -23.74 -1.35 -10.52
N CYS A 345 -22.77 -1.54 -9.63
CA CYS A 345 -22.93 -2.35 -8.44
C CYS A 345 -22.32 -1.65 -7.23
N ARG A 346 -22.70 -2.09 -6.04
CA ARG A 346 -22.14 -1.62 -4.78
C ARG A 346 -21.38 -2.73 -4.08
N ILE A 347 -20.23 -2.39 -3.50
CA ILE A 347 -19.43 -3.34 -2.73
C ILE A 347 -20.19 -3.71 -1.46
N THR A 348 -20.41 -5.00 -1.22
CA THR A 348 -20.93 -5.48 0.06
C THR A 348 -19.83 -5.99 0.96
N LYS A 349 -18.91 -6.80 0.42
CA LYS A 349 -17.82 -7.41 1.16
C LYS A 349 -16.60 -7.59 0.27
N ILE A 350 -15.42 -7.39 0.83
CA ILE A 350 -14.14 -7.55 0.13
C ILE A 350 -13.38 -8.73 0.78
N ASP A 351 -13.03 -9.73 -0.02
CA ASP A 351 -12.12 -10.81 0.35
C ASP A 351 -10.73 -10.51 -0.24
N ILE A 352 -9.87 -9.99 0.63
CA ILE A 352 -8.54 -9.49 0.28
C ILE A 352 -7.58 -10.64 -0.07
N GLU A 353 -7.72 -11.79 0.58
CA GLU A 353 -6.86 -12.95 0.35
C GLU A 353 -7.11 -13.59 -1.03
N ARG A 354 -8.38 -13.60 -1.46
CA ARG A 354 -8.79 -14.23 -2.73
C ARG A 354 -8.90 -13.26 -3.89
N PHE A 355 -8.69 -11.96 -3.67
CA PHE A 355 -8.95 -10.91 -4.67
C PHE A 355 -10.37 -11.02 -5.25
N GLN A 356 -11.34 -11.30 -4.37
CA GLN A 356 -12.74 -11.48 -4.72
C GLN A 356 -13.62 -10.49 -3.96
N VAL A 357 -14.65 -9.97 -4.63
CA VAL A 357 -15.54 -8.98 -4.05
C VAL A 357 -16.99 -9.37 -4.26
N ASP A 358 -17.77 -9.34 -3.18
CA ASP A 358 -19.20 -9.56 -3.24
C ASP A 358 -19.92 -8.24 -3.49
N LEU A 359 -20.77 -8.24 -4.51
CA LEU A 359 -21.41 -7.06 -5.06
C LEU A 359 -22.94 -7.18 -4.99
N THR A 360 -23.60 -6.03 -4.88
CA THR A 360 -25.07 -5.90 -5.02
C THR A 360 -25.41 -4.99 -6.19
N CYS A 361 -26.45 -5.35 -6.94
CA CYS A 361 -26.99 -4.60 -8.06
C CYS A 361 -28.48 -4.23 -7.82
N ARG A 362 -28.98 -4.40 -6.59
CA ARG A 362 -30.36 -4.03 -6.24
C ARG A 362 -30.57 -2.53 -6.44
N GLY A 363 -31.71 -2.13 -6.99
CA GLY A 363 -32.03 -0.73 -7.24
C GLY A 363 -32.12 0.09 -5.94
N SER A 364 -32.64 -0.52 -4.87
CA SER A 364 -32.65 0.04 -3.51
C SER A 364 -31.25 0.28 -2.94
N ASP A 365 -30.36 -0.71 -3.05
CA ASP A 365 -28.98 -0.63 -2.56
C ASP A 365 -28.14 0.40 -3.34
N LEU A 366 -28.38 0.50 -4.66
CA LEU A 366 -27.71 1.49 -5.52
C LEU A 366 -28.12 2.93 -5.18
N ARG A 367 -29.38 3.16 -4.82
CA ARG A 367 -29.86 4.49 -4.42
C ARG A 367 -29.52 4.85 -2.97
N ASP A 368 -29.05 3.89 -2.18
CA ASP A 368 -28.81 4.08 -0.74
C ASP A 368 -30.09 4.51 0.00
N ASP A 369 -31.24 3.92 -0.36
CA ASP A 369 -32.54 4.31 0.22
C ASP A 369 -32.55 4.11 1.76
N ALA A 370 -31.74 3.18 2.27
CA ALA A 370 -31.57 2.91 3.70
C ALA A 370 -30.55 3.84 4.41
N GLY A 371 -29.74 4.60 3.65
CA GLY A 371 -28.72 5.48 4.20
C GLY A 371 -27.56 4.79 4.92
N SER A 372 -27.43 3.46 4.80
CA SER A 372 -26.47 2.64 5.54
C SER A 372 -25.03 2.85 5.11
N TRP A 373 -24.79 3.40 3.92
CA TRP A 373 -23.45 3.57 3.36
C TRP A 373 -23.03 5.04 3.22
N LYS A 374 -23.78 5.97 3.83
CA LYS A 374 -23.39 7.38 3.88
C LYS A 374 -22.16 7.55 4.75
N GLN A 375 -21.15 8.22 4.21
CA GLN A 375 -19.99 8.62 4.99
C GLN A 375 -20.41 9.56 6.11
N GLN A 376 -19.94 9.31 7.33
CA GLN A 376 -20.13 10.25 8.42
C GLN A 376 -19.43 11.56 8.07
N LEU A 377 -20.21 12.63 8.03
CA LEU A 377 -19.73 13.99 7.80
C LEU A 377 -19.34 14.60 9.14
N ASP A 378 -18.28 15.39 9.15
CA ASP A 378 -17.81 16.06 10.37
C ASP A 378 -18.75 17.20 10.80
N THR A 379 -18.55 17.69 12.03
CA THR A 379 -19.36 18.78 12.62
C THR A 379 -19.22 20.11 11.87
N TYR A 380 -18.09 20.33 11.20
CA TYR A 380 -17.80 21.57 10.48
C TYR A 380 -18.28 21.53 9.03
N TYR A 381 -18.90 20.42 8.61
CA TYR A 381 -19.43 20.26 7.28
C TYR A 381 -20.56 21.26 7.02
N GLY A 382 -20.45 22.01 5.92
CA GLY A 382 -21.42 23.02 5.54
C GLY A 382 -22.72 22.42 4.98
N PHE A 383 -23.54 21.80 5.83
CA PHE A 383 -24.83 21.19 5.44
C PHE A 383 -25.76 22.19 4.73
N GLU A 384 -25.79 23.44 5.19
CA GLU A 384 -26.57 24.50 4.55
C GLU A 384 -26.08 24.80 3.12
N GLN A 385 -24.76 24.83 2.92
CA GLN A 385 -24.18 25.08 1.60
C GLN A 385 -24.47 23.92 0.65
N GLU A 386 -24.32 22.67 1.12
CA GLU A 386 -24.61 21.47 0.31
C GLU A 386 -26.08 21.43 -0.13
N THR A 387 -27.02 21.72 0.79
CA THR A 387 -28.45 21.74 0.47
C THR A 387 -28.81 22.83 -0.54
N LEU A 388 -28.21 24.02 -0.41
CA LEU A 388 -28.37 25.10 -1.38
C LEU A 388 -27.85 24.70 -2.76
N ASP A 389 -26.67 24.07 -2.82
CA ASP A 389 -26.07 23.68 -4.09
C ASP A 389 -26.82 22.50 -4.74
N LYS A 390 -27.30 21.53 -3.96
CA LYS A 390 -28.22 20.48 -4.45
C LYS A 390 -29.49 21.07 -5.05
N LYS A 391 -30.12 22.04 -4.35
CA LYS A 391 -31.33 22.70 -4.83
C LYS A 391 -31.07 23.48 -6.13
N LYS A 392 -29.97 24.21 -6.23
CA LYS A 392 -29.56 24.89 -7.47
C LYS A 392 -29.37 23.90 -8.62
N LEU A 393 -28.77 22.74 -8.35
CA LEU A 393 -28.50 21.71 -9.34
C LEU A 393 -29.80 21.04 -9.82
N GLU A 394 -30.73 20.75 -8.90
CA GLU A 394 -32.09 20.30 -9.23
C GLU A 394 -32.86 21.32 -10.06
N ASP A 395 -32.82 22.61 -9.66
CA ASP A 395 -33.50 23.67 -10.39
C ASP A 395 -32.88 23.86 -11.79
N SER A 396 -31.57 23.68 -11.93
CA SER A 396 -30.88 23.67 -13.23
C SER A 396 -31.33 22.49 -14.09
N ASN A 397 -31.40 21.28 -13.52
CA ASN A 397 -31.89 20.09 -14.22
C ASN A 397 -33.38 20.20 -14.60
N LYS A 398 -34.22 20.82 -13.75
CA LYS A 398 -35.61 21.12 -14.09
C LYS A 398 -35.72 22.14 -15.21
N LYS A 399 -34.83 23.13 -15.25
CA LYS A 399 -34.75 24.11 -16.34
C LYS A 399 -34.30 23.48 -17.65
N SER A 400 -33.31 22.57 -17.63
CA SER A 400 -32.85 21.87 -18.84
C SER A 400 -33.89 20.88 -19.39
N ASN A 401 -34.63 20.19 -18.51
CA ASN A 401 -35.71 19.28 -18.89
C ASN A 401 -37.04 19.98 -19.21
N ARG A 402 -37.14 21.31 -19.06
CA ARG A 402 -38.36 22.04 -19.40
C ARG A 402 -38.46 22.15 -20.93
N THR A 403 -39.52 21.59 -21.49
CA THR A 403 -39.78 21.72 -22.93
C THR A 403 -39.84 23.20 -23.32
N THR A 404 -39.10 23.57 -24.38
CA THR A 404 -38.98 24.96 -24.86
C THR A 404 -40.33 25.56 -25.29
N TYR A 405 -41.31 24.71 -25.50
CA TYR A 405 -42.67 25.08 -25.89
C TYR A 405 -43.71 24.52 -24.92
N ILE A 406 -44.85 25.19 -24.86
CA ILE A 406 -46.01 24.77 -24.07
C ILE A 406 -46.87 23.85 -24.93
N LYS A 407 -47.16 22.65 -24.43
CA LYS A 407 -48.06 21.70 -25.10
C LYS A 407 -49.48 22.26 -25.12
N ARG A 408 -50.16 22.21 -26.27
CA ARG A 408 -51.55 22.63 -26.41
C ARG A 408 -52.40 21.51 -26.99
N VAL A 409 -53.69 21.55 -26.69
CA VAL A 409 -54.68 20.64 -27.29
C VAL A 409 -55.44 21.46 -28.34
N ILE A 410 -54.98 21.39 -29.59
CA ILE A 410 -55.65 22.01 -30.74
C ILE A 410 -56.04 20.88 -31.69
N ALA A 411 -57.34 20.78 -31.97
CA ALA A 411 -57.87 19.77 -32.88
C ALA A 411 -57.68 20.25 -34.33
N HIS A 412 -56.48 20.04 -34.88
CA HIS A 412 -56.18 20.30 -36.29
C HIS A 412 -55.23 19.21 -36.83
N PRO A 413 -55.49 18.64 -38.02
CA PRO A 413 -54.69 17.53 -38.57
C PRO A 413 -53.19 17.83 -38.68
N SER A 414 -52.85 19.07 -39.04
CA SER A 414 -51.45 19.52 -39.18
C SER A 414 -50.81 20.01 -37.87
N PHE A 415 -51.56 20.05 -36.75
CA PHE A 415 -51.03 20.57 -35.49
C PHE A 415 -50.33 19.50 -34.64
N HIS A 416 -49.08 19.75 -34.27
CA HIS A 416 -48.25 18.84 -33.49
C HIS A 416 -47.50 19.56 -32.37
N ASN A 417 -47.53 18.99 -31.16
CA ASN A 417 -46.73 19.45 -30.03
C ASN A 417 -45.29 18.94 -30.17
N ILE A 418 -44.51 19.57 -31.03
CA ILE A 418 -43.11 19.20 -31.31
C ILE A 418 -42.21 20.44 -31.33
N ASP A 419 -40.92 20.25 -31.06
CA ASP A 419 -39.90 21.28 -31.17
C ASP A 419 -39.46 21.48 -32.62
N PHE A 420 -38.70 22.57 -32.88
CA PHE A 420 -38.25 22.92 -34.23
C PHE A 420 -37.45 21.80 -34.90
N LYS A 421 -36.54 21.13 -34.17
CA LYS A 421 -35.69 20.07 -34.74
C LYS A 421 -36.48 18.81 -35.09
N SER A 422 -37.45 18.42 -34.25
CA SER A 422 -38.32 17.29 -34.58
C SER A 422 -39.29 17.61 -35.70
N ALA A 423 -39.73 18.87 -35.82
CA ALA A 423 -40.52 19.33 -36.97
C ALA A 423 -39.72 19.27 -38.27
N GLU A 424 -38.47 19.76 -38.27
CA GLU A 424 -37.57 19.71 -39.43
C GLU A 424 -37.35 18.27 -39.90
N LYS A 425 -37.09 17.32 -38.98
CA LYS A 425 -36.97 15.90 -39.32
C LYS A 425 -38.24 15.33 -39.94
N ARG A 426 -39.40 15.68 -39.39
CA ARG A 426 -40.68 15.17 -39.88
C ARG A 426 -41.06 15.76 -41.24
N MET A 427 -40.61 16.97 -41.54
CA MET A 427 -40.80 17.60 -42.85
C MET A 427 -39.88 17.03 -43.94
N GLN A 428 -38.78 16.34 -43.60
CA GLN A 428 -37.95 15.67 -44.60
C GLN A 428 -38.72 14.59 -45.37
N ASP A 429 -39.73 14.00 -44.74
CA ASP A 429 -40.57 12.94 -45.30
C ASP A 429 -41.87 13.47 -45.94
N MET A 430 -42.09 14.80 -45.99
CA MET A 430 -43.33 15.42 -46.49
C MET A 430 -43.15 16.05 -47.87
N ASP A 431 -44.24 16.16 -48.61
CA ASP A 431 -44.23 16.72 -49.97
C ASP A 431 -44.19 18.25 -49.96
N GLN A 432 -43.69 18.84 -51.04
CA GLN A 432 -43.59 20.28 -51.19
C GLN A 432 -44.98 20.94 -51.15
N GLY A 433 -45.26 21.73 -50.11
CA GLY A 433 -46.53 22.41 -49.90
C GLY A 433 -47.28 21.97 -48.63
N ASP A 434 -46.84 20.87 -48.02
CA ASP A 434 -47.32 20.48 -46.69
C ASP A 434 -46.81 21.44 -45.62
N ALA A 435 -47.65 21.66 -44.59
CA ALA A 435 -47.34 22.56 -43.48
C ALA A 435 -47.50 21.84 -42.14
N ILE A 436 -46.55 22.03 -41.23
CA ILE A 436 -46.67 21.59 -39.84
C ILE A 436 -46.90 22.80 -38.94
N ILE A 437 -48.01 22.79 -38.20
CA ILE A 437 -48.30 23.80 -37.20
C ILE A 437 -47.82 23.30 -35.84
N ARG A 438 -46.97 24.07 -35.18
CA ARG A 438 -46.45 23.74 -33.84
C ARG A 438 -46.53 24.93 -32.89
N PRO A 439 -46.55 24.71 -31.57
CA PRO A 439 -46.39 25.79 -30.61
C PRO A 439 -45.09 26.58 -30.85
N SER A 440 -45.19 27.91 -30.86
CA SER A 440 -44.01 28.78 -31.04
C SER A 440 -43.13 28.79 -29.79
N SER A 441 -41.82 28.84 -29.99
CA SER A 441 -40.84 29.09 -28.92
C SER A 441 -40.79 30.57 -28.49
N LYS A 442 -41.41 31.48 -29.26
CA LYS A 442 -41.38 32.93 -28.99
C LYS A 442 -42.43 33.40 -27.97
N GLY A 443 -43.37 32.55 -27.57
CA GLY A 443 -44.34 32.89 -26.52
C GLY A 443 -45.56 31.98 -26.48
N SER A 444 -46.29 32.06 -25.37
CA SER A 444 -47.50 31.26 -25.07
C SER A 444 -48.70 31.57 -25.98
N ASP A 445 -48.62 32.60 -26.79
CA ASP A 445 -49.77 33.10 -27.57
C ASP A 445 -49.56 32.93 -29.09
N HIS A 446 -48.39 32.43 -29.50
CA HIS A 446 -48.01 32.29 -30.90
C HIS A 446 -47.92 30.82 -31.33
N LEU A 447 -48.28 30.56 -32.58
CA LEU A 447 -48.02 29.30 -33.28
C LEU A 447 -46.99 29.55 -34.40
N THR A 448 -46.25 28.52 -34.77
CA THR A 448 -45.35 28.56 -35.93
C THR A 448 -45.84 27.52 -36.91
N ALA A 449 -46.26 27.97 -38.09
CA ALA A 449 -46.41 27.12 -39.26
C ALA A 449 -45.02 27.03 -39.90
N THR A 450 -44.44 25.82 -39.91
CA THR A 450 -43.15 25.54 -40.55
C THR A 450 -43.42 24.84 -41.86
#